data_AF-A0A925KAV6-F1
#
_entry.id   AF-A0A925KAV6-F1
#
_cell.length_a   1.000
_cell.length_b   1.000
_cell.length_c   1.000
_cell.angle_alpha   90.00
_cell.angle_beta   90.00
_cell.angle_gamma   90.00
#
_symmetry.space_group_name_H-M   'P 1'
#
loop_
_entity.id
_entity.type
_entity.pdbx_description
1 polymer ?
#
loop_
_entity_poly.entity_id
_entity_poly.type
_entity_poly.pdbx_seq_one_letter_code
_entity_poly.pdbx_strand_id
1 'polypeptide(L)' 'MDYGRRSLADALASQYVAGTLRSRARARFEALLPSHPALQEAVREWQDRLMPLTGVLPPQSPPAHVWQG' A
#
# COMPACT_ATOMS: atom_id res chain seq x y z
N MET A 1 11.80 -7.57 -15.25
CA MET A 1 11.20 -6.25 -15.03
C MET A 1 12.22 -5.43 -14.26
N ASP A 2 12.41 -4.18 -14.67
CA ASP A 2 13.37 -3.27 -14.04
C ASP A 2 12.63 -2.43 -13.00
N TYR A 3 12.59 -2.92 -11.76
CA TYR A 3 11.90 -2.28 -10.63
C TYR A 3 12.65 -1.04 -10.09
N GLY A 4 13.85 -0.76 -10.60
CA GLY A 4 14.57 0.49 -10.34
C GLY A 4 14.01 1.67 -11.13
N ARG A 5 13.18 1.42 -12.15
CA ARG A 5 12.51 2.49 -12.90
C ARG A 5 11.43 3.13 -12.05
N ARG A 6 11.62 4.42 -11.73
CA ARG A 6 10.66 5.19 -10.92
C ARG A 6 9.22 5.14 -11.42
N SER A 7 8.99 5.18 -12.73
CA SER A 7 7.61 5.12 -13.28
C SER A 7 6.91 3.78 -13.03
N LEU A 8 7.65 2.67 -13.08
CA LEU A 8 7.10 1.35 -12.76
C LEU A 8 6.88 1.21 -11.24
N ALA A 9 7.83 1.68 -10.44
CA ALA A 9 7.73 1.66 -8.98
C ALA A 9 6.50 2.46 -8.51
N ASP A 10 6.31 3.67 -9.04
CA ASP A 10 5.17 4.53 -8.75
C ASP A 10 3.83 3.89 -9.13
N ALA A 11 3.73 3.33 -10.34
CA ALA A 11 2.50 2.69 -10.82
C ALA A 11 2.12 1.43 -10.03
N LEU A 12 3.10 0.65 -9.56
CA LEU A 12 2.84 -0.54 -8.74
C LEU A 12 2.52 -0.14 -7.29
N ALA A 13 3.23 0.83 -6.73
CA ALA A 13 3.00 1.31 -5.37
C ALA A 13 1.62 1.95 -5.21
N SER A 14 1.15 2.74 -6.19
CA SER A 14 -0.18 3.35 -6.15
C SER A 14 -1.29 2.29 -6.04
N GLN A 15 -1.22 1.25 -6.86
CA GLN A 15 -2.17 0.13 -6.84
C GLN A 15 -2.03 -0.73 -5.58
N TYR A 16 -0.82 -0.87 -5.04
CA TYR A 16 -0.58 -1.57 -3.79
C TYR A 16 -1.25 -0.87 -2.61
N VAL A 17 -0.97 0.43 -2.44
CA VAL A 17 -1.49 1.22 -1.32
C VAL A 17 -3.01 1.41 -1.43
N ALA A 18 -3.55 1.60 -2.64
CA ALA A 18 -5.00 1.66 -2.86
C ALA A 18 -5.70 0.29 -2.70
N GLY A 19 -4.95 -0.81 -2.56
CA GLY A 19 -5.51 -2.15 -2.38
C GLY A 19 -6.08 -2.78 -3.67
N THR A 20 -5.78 -2.23 -4.85
CA THR A 20 -6.32 -2.69 -6.14
C THR A 20 -5.44 -3.70 -6.88
N LEU A 21 -4.22 -3.97 -6.38
CA LEU A 21 -3.37 -5.03 -6.92
C LEU A 21 -4.05 -6.41 -6.79
N ARG A 22 -4.05 -7.17 -7.89
CA ARG A 22 -4.51 -8.56 -7.89
C ARG A 22 -3.65 -9.41 -6.95
N SER A 23 -4.26 -10.41 -6.31
CA SER A 23 -3.64 -11.26 -5.28
C SER A 23 -2.22 -11.76 -5.61
N ARG A 24 -2.02 -12.36 -6.80
CA ARG A 24 -0.69 -12.84 -7.24
C ARG A 24 0.32 -11.71 -7.46
N ALA A 25 -0.12 -10.57 -7.97
CA ALA A 25 0.74 -9.41 -8.19
C ALA A 25 1.14 -8.76 -6.86
N ARG A 26 0.20 -8.69 -5.91
CA ARG A 26 0.45 -8.24 -4.54
C ARG A 26 1.51 -9.09 -3.84
N ALA A 27 1.35 -10.42 -3.83
CA ALA A 27 2.31 -11.31 -3.20
C ALA A 27 3.72 -11.16 -3.78
N ARG A 28 3.82 -11.02 -5.12
CA ARG A 28 5.10 -10.74 -5.78
C ARG A 28 5.67 -9.38 -5.39
N PHE A 29 4.85 -8.34 -5.34
CA PHE A 29 5.26 -7.00 -4.94
C PHE A 29 5.80 -6.99 -3.51
N GLU A 30 5.09 -7.64 -2.58
CA GLU A 30 5.50 -7.77 -1.17
C GLU A 30 6.82 -8.53 -1.03
N ALA A 31 7.06 -9.58 -1.82
CA ALA A 31 8.34 -10.30 -1.83
C ALA A 31 9.51 -9.43 -2.35
N LEU A 32 9.26 -8.49 -3.26
CA LEU A 32 10.27 -7.59 -3.83
C LEU A 32 10.54 -6.37 -2.95
N LEU A 33 9.53 -5.91 -2.20
CA LEU A 33 9.57 -4.66 -1.45
C LEU A 33 10.80 -4.51 -0.53
N PRO A 34 11.25 -5.53 0.24
CA PRO A 34 12.40 -5.39 1.12
C PRO A 34 13.73 -5.14 0.39
N SER A 35 13.85 -5.60 -0.86
CA SER A 35 15.10 -5.55 -1.63
C SER A 35 15.17 -4.39 -2.63
N HIS A 36 14.11 -3.58 -2.75
CA HIS A 36 14.02 -2.53 -3.77
C HIS A 36 13.68 -1.17 -3.15
N PRO A 37 14.69 -0.31 -2.89
CA PRO A 37 14.49 1.01 -2.28
C PRO A 37 13.50 1.89 -3.03
N ALA A 38 13.50 1.87 -4.37
CA ALA A 38 12.55 2.64 -5.18
C ALA A 38 11.08 2.24 -4.93
N LEU A 39 10.81 0.96 -4.64
CA LEU A 39 9.46 0.51 -4.27
C LEU A 39 9.08 0.98 -2.87
N GLN A 40 10.03 0.96 -1.92
CA GLN A 40 9.81 1.42 -0.55
C GLN A 40 9.51 2.93 -0.52
N GLU A 41 10.30 3.73 -1.23
CA GLU A 41 10.08 5.17 -1.36
C GLU A 41 8.72 5.47 -1.97
N ALA A 42 8.38 4.83 -3.08
CA ALA A 42 7.08 5.03 -3.73
C ALA A 42 5.91 4.64 -2.83
N VAL A 43 6.01 3.52 -2.08
CA VAL A 43 4.97 3.12 -1.12
C VAL A 43 4.80 4.17 -0.02
N ARG A 44 5.91 4.69 0.55
CA ARG A 44 5.86 5.75 1.55
C ARG A 44 5.19 7.00 1.01
N GLU A 45 5.58 7.45 -0.18
CA GLU A 45 4.96 8.63 -0.81
C GLU A 45 3.46 8.47 -1.03
N TRP A 46 3.01 7.29 -1.48
CA TRP A 46 1.59 7.02 -1.66
C TRP A 46 0.82 6.93 -0.34
N GLN A 47 1.43 6.36 0.71
CA GLN A 47 0.86 6.36 2.05
C GLN A 47 0.72 7.79 2.59
N ASP A 48 1.76 8.62 2.48
CA ASP A 48 1.72 10.02 2.94
C ASP A 48 0.63 10.84 2.24
N ARG A 49 0.36 10.55 0.95
CA ARG A 49 -0.72 11.19 0.18
C ARG A 49 -2.12 10.73 0.61
N LEU A 50 -2.29 9.43 0.92
CA LEU A 50 -3.60 8.83 1.16
C LEU A 50 -4.01 8.80 2.64
N MET A 51 -3.06 8.70 3.58
CA MET A 51 -3.34 8.65 5.01
C MET A 51 -4.16 9.86 5.51
N PRO A 52 -3.88 11.11 5.11
CA PRO A 52 -4.68 12.26 5.55
C PRO A 52 -6.17 12.15 5.19
N LEU A 53 -6.51 11.47 4.09
CA LEU A 53 -7.90 11.28 3.65
C LEU A 53 -8.71 10.44 4.63
N THR A 54 -8.05 9.56 5.40
CA THR A 54 -8.70 8.72 6.41
C THR A 54 -9.20 9.54 7.60
N GLY A 55 -8.55 10.65 7.93
CA GLY A 55 -8.91 11.52 9.05
C GLY A 55 -10.15 12.38 8.81
N VAL A 56 -10.64 12.48 7.56
CA VAL A 56 -11.85 13.23 7.20
C VAL A 56 -13.11 12.38 7.42
N LEU A 57 -12.97 11.06 7.50
CA LEU A 57 -14.10 10.16 7.65
C LEU A 57 -14.62 10.18 9.10
N PRO A 58 -15.95 10.13 9.31
CA PRO A 58 -16.52 10.02 10.64
C PRO A 58 -16.07 8.70 11.28
N PRO A 59 -15.71 8.70 12.58
CA PRO A 59 -15.33 7.48 13.27
C PRO A 59 -16.50 6.50 13.32
N GLN A 60 -16.24 5.22 13.04
CA GLN A 60 -17.21 4.14 13.19
C GLN A 60 -16.76 3.21 14.32
N SER A 61 -17.67 2.92 15.24
CA SER A 61 -17.37 2.01 16.35
C SER A 61 -17.40 0.55 15.85
N PRO A 62 -16.30 -0.21 16.00
CA PRO A 62 -16.30 -1.64 15.67
C PRO A 62 -17.23 -2.43 16.63
N PRO A 63 -17.85 -3.54 16.18
CA PRO A 63 -18.64 -4.41 17.05
C PRO A 63 -17.82 -5.01 18.20
N ALA A 64 -18.40 -5.14 19.40
CA ALA A 64 -17.67 -5.63 20.58
C ALA A 64 -17.05 -7.04 20.40
N HIS A 65 -17.68 -7.91 19.60
CA HIS A 65 -17.21 -9.28 19.40
C HIS A 65 -15.88 -9.38 18.65
N VAL A 66 -15.48 -8.36 17.86
CA VAL A 66 -14.19 -8.38 17.15
C VAL A 66 -12.99 -8.18 18.07
N TRP A 67 -13.24 -7.82 19.34
CA TRP A 67 -12.22 -7.60 20.37
C TRP A 67 -12.12 -8.74 21.39
N GLN A 68 -12.97 -9.76 21.32
CA GLN A 68 -13.01 -10.86 22.30
C GLN A 68 -12.03 -12.01 22.00
N GLY A 69 -10.84 -11.68 21.49
CA GLY A 69 -9.75 -12.62 21.18
C GLY A 69 -8.67 -12.66 22.23
#